data_AF-A0A3L7XG91-F1
#
_entry.id   AF-A0A3L7XG91-F1
#
_cell.length_a   1.000
_cell.length_b   1.000
_cell.length_c   1.000
_cell.angle_alpha   90.00
_cell.angle_beta   90.00
_cell.angle_gamma   90.00
#
_symmetry.space_group_name_H-M   'P 1'
#
loop_
_entity.id
_entity.type
_entity.pdbx_description
1 polymer ?
#
loop_
_entity_poly.entity_id
_entity_poly.type
_entity_poly.pdbx_seq_one_letter_code
_entity_poly.pdbx_strand_id
1 'polypeptide(L)' 'MWQKLSTPLKIGLIAGGLGILLTVVGILRGNVPPNPASIGIALLIGGGVWFLVAWAVASAAVDVEEDVKEDKA' A
#
# COMPACT_ATOMS: atom_id res chain seq x y z
N MET A 1 -17.66 -8.45 -1.55
CA MET A 1 -16.61 -7.95 -2.47
C MET A 1 -15.19 -8.24 -1.99
N TRP A 2 -14.89 -8.23 -0.68
CA TRP A 2 -13.52 -8.48 -0.15
C TRP A 2 -12.93 -9.87 -0.45
N GLN A 3 -13.76 -10.90 -0.56
CA GLN A 3 -13.30 -12.26 -0.87
C GLN A 3 -12.83 -12.45 -2.31
N LYS A 4 -13.22 -11.57 -3.24
CA LYS A 4 -12.82 -11.65 -4.66
C LYS A 4 -11.50 -10.91 -4.97
N LEU A 5 -10.93 -10.20 -4.00
CA LEU A 5 -9.66 -9.50 -4.16
C LEU A 5 -8.50 -10.49 -4.05
N SER A 6 -7.54 -10.38 -4.97
CA SER A 6 -6.28 -11.13 -4.93
C SER A 6 -5.51 -10.79 -3.65
N THR A 7 -4.75 -11.77 -3.13
CA THR A 7 -3.96 -11.62 -1.92
C THR A 7 -3.01 -10.41 -1.96
N PRO A 8 -2.29 -10.15 -3.07
CA PRO A 8 -1.42 -8.97 -3.17
C PRO A 8 -2.16 -7.65 -3.02
N LEU A 9 -3.36 -7.55 -3.62
CA LEU A 9 -4.15 -6.32 -3.59
C LEU A 9 -4.69 -6.03 -2.19
N LYS A 10 -5.03 -7.06 -1.40
CA LYS A 10 -5.39 -6.89 0.02
C LYS A 10 -4.24 -6.34 0.84
N ILE A 11 -3.03 -6.87 0.64
CA ILE A 11 -1.82 -6.42 1.34
C ILE A 11 -1.52 -4.96 0.99
N GLY A 12 -1.55 -4.61 -0.30
CA GLY A 12 -1.40 -3.24 -0.77
C GLY A 12 -2.41 -2.29 -0.10
N LEU A 13 -3.69 -2.63 -0.10
CA LEU A 13 -4.75 -1.79 0.50
C LEU A 13 -4.55 -1.56 2.00
N ILE A 14 -4.14 -2.60 2.76
CA ILE A 14 -3.88 -2.46 4.19
C ILE A 14 -2.69 -1.53 4.43
N ALA A 15 -1.57 -1.75 3.73
CA ALA A 15 -0.37 -0.93 3.88
C ALA A 15 -0.61 0.52 3.46
N GLY A 16 -1.24 0.75 2.30
CA GLY A 16 -1.61 2.08 1.84
C GLY A 16 -2.59 2.78 2.77
N GLY A 17 -3.58 2.05 3.29
CA GLY A 17 -4.53 2.57 4.28
C GLY A 17 -3.85 3.01 5.57
N LEU A 18 -2.93 2.20 6.12
CA LEU A 18 -2.13 2.56 7.29
C LEU A 18 -1.23 3.76 7.00
N GLY A 19 -0.62 3.81 5.82
CA GLY A 19 0.19 4.93 5.37
C GLY A 19 -0.59 6.25 5.29
N ILE A 20 -1.84 6.22 4.77
CA ILE A 20 -2.76 7.36 4.79
C ILE A 20 -3.07 7.77 6.23
N LEU A 21 -3.44 6.83 7.11
CA LEU A 21 -3.79 7.12 8.50
C LEU A 21 -2.64 7.82 9.23
N LEU A 22 -1.41 7.30 9.10
CA LEU A 22 -0.22 7.90 9.70
C LEU A 22 0.08 9.28 9.11
N THR A 23 -0.13 9.46 7.81
CA THR A 23 0.04 10.76 7.14
C THR A 23 -0.96 11.79 7.65
N VAL A 24 -2.23 11.40 7.82
CA VAL A 24 -3.27 12.26 8.41
C VAL A 24 -2.86 12.69 9.81
N VAL A 25 -2.34 11.78 10.64
CA VAL A 25 -1.82 12.14 11.97
C VAL A 25 -0.68 13.16 11.87
N GLY A 26 0.24 13.02 10.91
CA GLY A 26 1.30 14.00 10.65
C GLY A 26 0.78 15.38 10.25
N ILE A 27 -0.24 15.42 9.40
CA ILE A 27 -0.91 16.66 8.97
C ILE A 27 -1.59 17.34 10.18
N LEU A 28 -2.35 16.59 10.99
CA LEU A 28 -3.04 17.12 12.17
C LEU A 28 -2.06 17.65 13.24
N ARG A 29 -0.84 17.11 13.30
CA ARG A 29 0.24 17.60 14.17
C ARG A 29 0.94 18.85 13.64
N GLY A 30 0.59 19.34 12.45
CA GLY A 30 1.20 20.52 11.84
C GLY A 30 2.56 20.25 11.17
N ASN A 31 2.91 19.00 10.90
CA ASN A 31 4.18 18.64 10.25
C ASN A 31 4.18 18.86 8.72
N VAL A 32 3.00 19.14 8.14
CA VAL A 32 2.82 19.36 6.70
C VAL A 32 2.28 20.78 6.49
N PRO A 33 2.83 21.56 5.54
CA PRO A 33 2.31 22.89 5.21
C PRO A 33 0.80 22.84 4.89
N PRO A 34 -0.02 23.76 5.42
CA PRO A 34 -1.48 23.72 5.31
C PRO A 34 -1.99 24.23 3.95
N ASN A 35 -1.31 23.86 2.86
CA ASN A 35 -1.79 24.12 1.51
C ASN A 35 -2.27 22.80 0.87
N PRO A 36 -3.32 22.84 0.02
CA PRO A 36 -3.91 21.63 -0.55
C PRO A 36 -2.94 20.77 -1.36
N ALA A 37 -1.97 21.39 -2.06
CA ALA A 37 -1.00 20.67 -2.88
C ALA A 37 -0.03 19.84 -2.04
N SER A 38 0.52 20.42 -0.96
CA SER A 38 1.40 19.74 -0.01
C SER A 38 0.68 18.60 0.70
N ILE A 39 -0.58 18.79 1.09
CA ILE A 39 -1.40 17.73 1.69
C ILE A 39 -1.64 16.60 0.68
N GLY A 40 -1.98 16.93 -0.57
CA GLY A 40 -2.17 15.95 -1.64
C GLY A 40 -0.91 15.12 -1.89
N ILE A 41 0.25 15.76 -1.98
CA ILE A 41 1.54 15.08 -2.14
C ILE A 41 1.85 14.21 -0.92
N ALA A 42 1.64 14.71 0.30
CA ALA A 42 1.86 13.94 1.51
C ALA A 42 1.02 12.65 1.53
N LEU A 43 -0.27 12.75 1.18
CA LEU A 43 -1.17 11.59 1.10
C LEU A 43 -0.80 10.62 -0.03
N LEU A 44 -0.34 11.12 -1.18
CA LEU A 44 0.13 10.27 -2.28
C LEU A 44 1.40 9.50 -1.92
N ILE A 45 2.36 10.15 -1.27
CA ILE A 45 3.59 9.51 -0.83
C ILE A 45 3.30 8.56 0.33
N GLY A 46 2.59 9.02 1.34
CA GLY A 46 2.29 8.23 2.53
C GLY A 46 1.33 7.07 2.26
N GLY A 47 0.33 7.25 1.41
CA GLY A 47 -0.63 6.20 1.08
C GLY A 47 -0.30 5.44 -0.19
N GLY A 48 -0.21 6.17 -1.30
CA GLY A 48 -0.08 5.60 -2.64
C GLY A 48 1.23 4.84 -2.83
N VAL A 49 2.36 5.40 -2.40
CA VAL A 49 3.66 4.71 -2.54
C VAL A 49 3.70 3.45 -1.66
N TRP A 50 3.24 3.53 -0.42
CA TRP A 50 3.18 2.36 0.47
C TRP A 50 2.23 1.27 -0.02
N PHE A 51 1.10 1.65 -0.64
CA PHE A 51 0.23 0.71 -1.36
C PHE A 51 1.01 -0.02 -2.46
N LEU A 52 1.68 0.72 -3.35
CA LEU A 52 2.38 0.16 -4.50
C LEU A 52 3.52 -0.76 -4.07
N VAL A 53 4.31 -0.34 -3.09
CA VAL A 53 5.43 -1.14 -2.56
C VAL A 53 4.92 -2.45 -1.96
N ALA A 54 3.93 -2.39 -1.08
CA ALA A 54 3.41 -3.58 -0.43
C ALA A 54 2.70 -4.53 -1.41
N TRP A 55 1.97 -3.97 -2.38
CA TRP A 55 1.37 -4.74 -3.47
C TRP A 55 2.43 -5.45 -4.31
N ALA A 56 3.47 -4.74 -4.76
CA ALA A 56 4.52 -5.31 -5.60
C ALA A 56 5.28 -6.44 -4.91
N VAL A 57 5.66 -6.25 -3.63
CA VAL A 57 6.33 -7.29 -2.84
C VAL A 57 5.43 -8.52 -2.66
N ALA A 58 4.15 -8.30 -2.38
CA ALA A 58 3.19 -9.39 -2.22
C ALA A 58 2.93 -10.13 -3.55
N SER A 59 2.90 -9.43 -4.68
CA SER A 59 2.79 -10.05 -6.00
C SER A 59 3.99 -10.94 -6.28
N ALA A 60 5.21 -10.42 -6.10
CA ALA A 60 6.43 -11.21 -6.28
C ALA A 60 6.48 -12.44 -5.36
N ALA A 61 5.99 -12.33 -4.12
CA ALA A 61 5.91 -13.46 -3.21
C ALA A 61 4.89 -14.52 -3.68
N VAL A 62 3.75 -14.10 -4.24
CA VAL A 62 2.75 -15.02 -4.80
C VAL A 62 3.29 -15.69 -6.06
N ASP A 63 3.96 -14.95 -6.95
CA ASP A 63 4.56 -15.49 -8.17
C ASP A 63 5.57 -16.61 -7.83
N VAL A 64 6.45 -16.38 -6.85
CA VAL A 64 7.41 -17.41 -6.39
C VAL A 64 6.71 -18.66 -5.81
N GLU A 65 5.62 -18.48 -5.06
CA GLU A 65 4.85 -19.60 -4.50
C GLU A 65 4.09 -20.39 -5.58
N GLU A 66 3.79 -19.79 -6.72
CA GLU A 66 3.20 -20.47 -7.89
C GLU A 66 4.27 -21.24 -8.67
N ASP A 67 5.42 -20.61 -8.95
CA ASP A 67 6.57 -21.25 -9.62
C ASP A 67 7.03 -22.52 -8.86
N VAL A 68 7.15 -22.42 -7.53
CA VAL A 68 7.56 -23.55 -6.67
C VAL A 68 6.54 -24.70 -6.67
N LYS A 69 5.26 -24.42 -6.91
CA LYS A 69 4.23 -25.46 -7.01
C LYS A 69 4.27 -26.16 -8.37
N GLU A 70 4.54 -25.42 -9.44
CA GLU A 70 4.70 -25.97 -10.78
C GLU A 70 5.92 -26.90 -10.86
N ASP A 71 7.07 -26.49 -10.30
CA ASP A 71 8.29 -27.30 -10.25
C ASP A 71 8.16 -28.61 -9.46
N LYS A 72 7.18 -28.71 -8.56
CA LYS A 72 6.94 -29.88 -7.71
C LYS A 72 5.83 -30.80 -8.22
N ALA A 73 5.11 -30.41 -9.28
CA ALA A 73 4.03 -31.17 -9.90
C ALA A 73 4.53 -32.15 -10.96
#